data_AF-A0A0F9FVN8-F1
#
_entry.id   AF-A0A0F9FVN8-F1
#
_cell.length_a   1.000
_cell.length_b   1.000
_cell.length_c   1.000
_cell.angle_alpha   90.00
_cell.angle_beta   90.00
_cell.angle_gamma   90.00
#
_symmetry.space_group_name_H-M   'P 1'
#
loop_
_entity.id
_entity.type
_entity.pdbx_description
1 polymer ?
#
loop_
_entity_poly.entity_id
_entity_poly.type
_entity_poly.pdbx_seq_one_letter_code
_entity_poly.pdbx_strand_id
1 'polypeptide(L)'
;MRTDIYRTAMVVIVLLAIGLPSASGGTGATLTLSDGIPGQGNPTDSPTIVLRNDSTSANITDIVLSIGDTGYNFDAVWWVTNPFSLGYEVETPDTGPLGTDGGVRSDEIVLRFVGSTSYSGVSTTAFAPGLSFQFQADLDPDADNVVTDYQTILFDVNGANSADNALLTVSFAGGDVHHGLMPDFPANPANVYSFSVPEPCTLSLILVSGAVAVMRRRRR
;
A
#
# COMPACT_ATOMS: atom_id res chain seq x y z
N MET A 1 40.56 -66.43 32.29
CA MET A 1 40.64 -65.21 31.46
C MET A 1 39.24 -64.79 31.07
N ARG A 2 38.72 -63.71 31.67
CA ARG A 2 37.45 -63.07 31.28
C ARG A 2 37.77 -61.97 30.27
N THR A 3 37.09 -61.98 29.14
CA THR A 3 37.23 -60.98 28.08
C THR A 3 36.03 -60.04 28.15
N ASP A 4 36.23 -58.84 28.67
CA ASP A 4 35.19 -57.81 28.71
C ASP A 4 35.04 -57.17 27.33
N ILE A 5 33.83 -57.28 26.77
CA ILE A 5 33.46 -56.70 25.48
C ILE A 5 32.89 -55.30 25.75
N TYR A 6 33.68 -54.26 25.48
CA TYR A 6 33.20 -52.88 25.51
C TYR A 6 32.30 -52.61 24.30
N ARG A 7 30.99 -52.46 24.53
CA ARG A 7 30.05 -51.95 23.52
C ARG A 7 30.00 -50.42 23.61
N THR A 8 30.59 -49.75 22.64
CA THR A 8 30.43 -48.31 22.46
C THR A 8 29.04 -48.01 21.89
N ALA A 9 28.17 -47.38 22.69
CA ALA A 9 26.90 -46.86 22.20
C ALA A 9 27.15 -45.50 21.53
N MET A 10 26.98 -45.42 20.20
CA MET A 10 26.87 -44.12 19.53
C MET A 10 25.48 -43.54 19.81
N VAL A 11 25.44 -42.41 20.52
CA VAL A 11 24.24 -41.58 20.63
C VAL A 11 24.20 -40.67 19.41
N VAL A 12 23.23 -40.90 18.52
CA VAL A 12 22.94 -40.00 17.40
C VAL A 12 21.95 -38.96 17.91
N ILE A 13 22.41 -37.73 18.10
CA ILE A 13 21.55 -36.59 18.41
C ILE A 13 21.01 -36.06 17.08
N VAL A 14 19.74 -36.35 16.79
CA VAL A 14 19.01 -35.71 15.70
C VAL A 14 18.55 -34.35 16.21
N LEU A 15 19.25 -33.28 15.81
CA LEU A 15 18.72 -31.93 15.97
C LEU A 15 17.58 -31.75 14.96
N LEU A 16 16.34 -31.83 15.44
CA LEU A 16 15.18 -31.36 14.70
C LEU A 16 15.19 -29.83 14.78
N ALA A 17 15.73 -29.18 13.75
CA ALA A 17 15.57 -27.74 13.57
C ALA A 17 14.10 -27.48 13.19
N ILE A 18 13.27 -27.19 14.20
CA ILE A 18 11.94 -26.64 13.97
C ILE A 18 12.19 -25.18 13.56
N GLY A 19 12.31 -24.94 12.26
CA GLY A 19 12.27 -23.57 11.74
C GLY A 19 10.92 -22.99 12.10
N LEU A 20 10.88 -22.13 13.13
CA LEU A 20 9.73 -21.26 13.32
C LEU A 20 9.61 -20.44 12.03
N PRO A 21 8.44 -20.39 11.36
CA PRO A 21 8.26 -19.46 10.28
C PRO A 21 8.45 -18.06 10.88
N SER A 22 9.57 -17.42 10.58
CA SER A 22 9.64 -15.97 10.68
C SER A 22 8.56 -15.47 9.73
N ALA A 23 7.49 -14.89 10.27
CA ALA A 23 6.55 -14.14 9.45
C ALA A 23 7.40 -13.06 8.77
N SER A 24 7.68 -13.23 7.47
CA SER A 24 8.28 -12.17 6.68
C SER A 24 7.29 -11.02 6.75
N GLY A 25 7.64 -9.95 7.45
CA GLY A 25 6.82 -8.75 7.50
C GLY A 25 6.58 -8.28 6.08
N GLY A 26 5.34 -8.33 5.63
CA GLY A 26 4.95 -7.90 4.31
C GLY A 26 4.48 -6.44 4.33
N THR A 27 4.53 -5.89 3.13
CA THR A 27 4.08 -4.54 2.77
C THR A 27 2.78 -4.64 2.00
N GLY A 28 1.76 -3.87 2.41
CA GLY A 28 0.47 -3.82 1.74
C GLY A 28 -0.26 -2.53 2.04
N ALA A 29 -1.13 -2.12 1.12
CA ALA A 29 -1.96 -0.94 1.27
C ALA A 29 -3.29 -1.14 0.55
N THR A 30 -4.33 -0.52 1.07
CA THR A 30 -5.63 -0.41 0.42
C THR A 30 -5.99 1.05 0.21
N LEU A 31 -6.49 1.37 -0.99
CA LEU A 31 -7.12 2.64 -1.31
C LEU A 31 -8.60 2.40 -1.58
N THR A 32 -9.46 3.13 -0.88
CA THR A 32 -10.90 3.15 -1.10
C THR A 32 -11.33 4.50 -1.64
N LEU A 33 -12.06 4.53 -2.75
CA LEU A 33 -12.73 5.72 -3.26
C LEU A 33 -14.22 5.62 -2.98
N SER A 34 -14.83 6.75 -2.64
CA SER A 34 -16.27 6.91 -2.68
C SER A 34 -16.68 8.29 -3.13
N ASP A 35 -17.97 8.47 -3.39
CA ASP A 35 -18.54 9.81 -3.55
C ASP A 35 -18.13 10.72 -2.39
N GLY A 36 -18.06 12.01 -2.70
CA GLY A 36 -17.78 13.06 -1.76
C GLY A 36 -18.82 13.14 -0.64
N ILE A 37 -18.43 13.73 0.49
CA ILE A 37 -19.30 13.96 1.64
C ILE A 37 -20.42 14.95 1.23
N PRO A 38 -21.70 14.57 1.37
CA PRO A 38 -22.81 15.46 1.04
C PRO A 38 -22.71 16.81 1.78
N GLY A 39 -22.83 17.90 1.03
CA GLY A 39 -22.73 19.27 1.56
C GLY A 39 -21.31 19.83 1.68
N GLN A 40 -20.29 19.12 1.18
CA GLN A 40 -18.88 19.55 1.18
C GLN A 40 -18.28 19.76 -0.22
N GLY A 41 -19.12 19.96 -1.23
CA GLY A 41 -18.75 20.05 -2.64
C GLY A 41 -19.77 19.31 -3.50
N ASN A 42 -19.44 19.10 -4.78
CA ASN A 42 -20.20 18.18 -5.60
C ASN A 42 -19.68 16.75 -5.34
N PRO A 43 -20.51 15.82 -4.82
CA PRO A 43 -20.06 14.50 -4.40
C PRO A 43 -19.56 13.62 -5.56
N THR A 44 -19.93 13.90 -6.81
CA THR A 44 -19.40 13.18 -7.98
C THR A 44 -18.14 13.79 -8.55
N ASP A 45 -17.78 15.00 -8.11
CA ASP A 45 -16.64 15.78 -8.59
C ASP A 45 -15.44 15.58 -7.68
N SER A 46 -15.70 15.59 -6.38
CA SER A 46 -14.67 15.55 -5.35
C SER A 46 -14.77 14.25 -4.53
N PRO A 47 -14.19 13.12 -5.01
CA PRO A 47 -14.28 11.84 -4.33
C PRO A 47 -13.62 11.90 -2.95
N THR A 48 -14.18 11.13 -2.04
CA THR A 48 -13.52 10.80 -0.78
C THR A 48 -12.53 9.66 -1.01
N ILE A 49 -11.26 9.90 -0.70
CA ILE A 49 -10.18 8.91 -0.82
C ILE A 49 -9.76 8.50 0.59
N VAL A 50 -9.82 7.21 0.87
CA VAL A 50 -9.41 6.60 2.13
C VAL A 50 -8.27 5.62 1.89
N LEU A 51 -7.12 5.91 2.49
CA LEU A 51 -5.93 5.09 2.44
C LEU A 51 -5.81 4.31 3.74
N ARG A 52 -5.38 3.06 3.63
CA ARG A 52 -5.11 2.18 4.77
C ARG A 52 -3.78 1.46 4.57
N ASN A 53 -2.94 1.47 5.59
CA ASN A 53 -1.75 0.63 5.61
C ASN A 53 -2.13 -0.77 6.11
N ASP A 54 -2.11 -1.75 5.21
CA ASP A 54 -2.42 -3.15 5.50
C ASP A 54 -1.18 -4.03 5.72
N SER A 55 0.00 -3.40 5.74
CA SER A 55 1.25 -4.10 6.03
C SER A 55 1.21 -4.75 7.40
N THR A 56 1.96 -5.83 7.57
CA THR A 56 2.13 -6.46 8.88
C THR A 56 3.19 -5.76 9.75
N SER A 57 4.20 -5.12 9.15
CA SER A 57 5.27 -4.45 9.92
C SER A 57 5.88 -3.21 9.26
N ALA A 58 5.50 -2.87 8.03
CA ALA A 58 6.11 -1.78 7.29
C ALA A 58 5.27 -0.50 7.38
N ASN A 59 5.93 0.65 7.55
CA ASN A 59 5.26 1.94 7.49
C ASN A 59 5.28 2.49 6.07
N ILE A 60 4.20 3.15 5.67
CA ILE A 60 4.15 3.95 4.44
C ILE A 60 4.82 5.30 4.70
N THR A 61 5.67 5.73 3.78
CA THR A 61 6.34 7.04 3.81
C THR A 61 5.76 8.00 2.79
N ASP A 62 5.38 7.50 1.61
CA ASP A 62 4.91 8.34 0.51
C ASP A 62 3.80 7.64 -0.25
N ILE A 63 2.84 8.45 -0.72
CA ILE A 63 1.77 8.01 -1.61
C ILE A 63 1.71 8.99 -2.77
N VAL A 64 1.68 8.44 -3.98
CA VAL A 64 1.42 9.20 -5.21
C VAL A 64 0.20 8.60 -5.88
N LEU A 65 -0.79 9.42 -6.18
CA LEU A 65 -1.91 9.06 -7.04
C LEU A 65 -1.81 9.92 -8.30
N SER A 66 -1.57 9.31 -9.45
CA SER A 66 -1.49 10.01 -10.74
C SER A 66 -2.70 9.70 -11.61
N ILE A 67 -3.19 10.70 -12.35
CA ILE A 67 -4.20 10.52 -13.41
C ILE A 67 -3.50 9.98 -14.66
N GLY A 68 -4.13 9.05 -15.38
CA GLY A 68 -3.60 8.55 -16.65
C GLY A 68 -3.91 9.49 -17.83
N ASP A 69 -5.13 10.02 -17.91
CA ASP A 69 -5.53 11.03 -18.90
C ASP A 69 -5.14 12.46 -18.47
N THR A 70 -4.05 12.98 -19.03
CA THR A 70 -3.55 14.34 -18.76
C THR A 70 -4.42 15.45 -19.37
N GLY A 71 -5.56 15.13 -19.96
CA GLY A 71 -6.63 16.10 -20.21
C GLY A 71 -7.33 16.57 -18.93
N TYR A 72 -7.02 15.94 -17.79
CA TYR A 72 -7.56 16.24 -16.47
C TYR A 72 -6.43 16.41 -15.45
N ASN A 73 -6.73 17.11 -14.35
CA ASN A 73 -5.82 17.25 -13.22
C ASN A 73 -6.57 17.27 -11.89
N PHE A 74 -5.81 17.13 -10.81
CA PHE A 74 -6.27 17.46 -9.47
C PHE A 74 -6.11 18.96 -9.23
N ASP A 75 -7.20 19.66 -8.91
CA ASP A 75 -7.18 21.11 -8.64
C ASP A 75 -6.83 21.41 -7.18
N ALA A 76 -7.38 20.62 -6.25
CA ALA A 76 -7.13 20.83 -4.83
C ALA A 76 -7.34 19.56 -3.99
N VAL A 77 -6.71 19.54 -2.81
CA VAL A 77 -6.96 18.53 -1.76
C VAL A 77 -7.45 19.20 -0.48
N TRP A 78 -8.50 18.65 0.11
CA TRP A 78 -9.11 19.22 1.32
C TRP A 78 -9.76 18.16 2.22
N TRP A 79 -10.42 18.62 3.30
CA TRP A 79 -11.11 17.80 4.32
C TRP A 79 -10.28 16.60 4.81
N VAL A 80 -8.98 16.85 4.99
CA VAL A 80 -8.05 15.83 5.45
C VAL A 80 -8.43 15.38 6.87
N THR A 81 -8.80 14.12 7.00
CA THR A 81 -9.10 13.47 8.27
C THR A 81 -7.94 12.55 8.63
N ASN A 82 -7.25 12.92 9.70
CA ASN A 82 -6.07 12.24 10.20
C ASN A 82 -6.26 11.92 11.71
N PRO A 83 -6.96 10.81 12.02
CA PRO A 83 -7.39 10.51 13.39
C PRO A 83 -6.24 10.19 14.35
N PHE A 84 -5.02 9.98 13.84
CA PHE A 84 -3.84 9.62 14.63
C PHE A 84 -2.81 10.75 14.74
N SER A 85 -3.16 11.96 14.29
CA SER A 85 -2.26 13.11 14.27
C SER A 85 -0.93 12.81 13.56
N LEU A 86 -0.97 12.01 12.49
CA LEU A 86 0.18 11.74 11.63
C LEU A 86 0.76 13.06 11.10
N GLY A 87 2.08 13.17 11.02
CA GLY A 87 2.68 14.27 10.27
C GLY A 87 2.57 13.95 8.79
N TYR A 88 2.00 14.87 8.03
CA TYR A 88 1.91 14.76 6.58
C TYR A 88 2.14 16.11 5.92
N GLU A 89 2.69 16.06 4.72
CA GLU A 89 2.80 17.17 3.79
C GLU A 89 2.11 16.73 2.50
N VAL A 90 1.31 17.63 1.94
CA VAL A 90 0.81 17.48 0.58
C VAL A 90 1.70 18.37 -0.28
N GLU A 91 2.38 17.77 -1.23
CA GLU A 91 3.25 18.50 -2.16
C GLU A 91 2.47 18.99 -3.37
N THR A 92 1.52 18.18 -3.84
CA THR A 92 0.59 18.52 -4.93
C THR A 92 -0.75 17.83 -4.72
N PRO A 93 -1.85 18.36 -5.29
CA PRO A 93 -2.02 19.74 -5.77
C PRO A 93 -2.04 20.75 -4.59
N ASP A 94 -2.43 21.99 -4.86
CA ASP A 94 -2.62 23.04 -3.85
C ASP A 94 -3.45 22.54 -2.64
N THR A 95 -3.02 22.91 -1.42
CA THR A 95 -3.75 22.64 -0.18
C THR A 95 -4.26 23.92 0.44
N GLY A 96 -5.48 24.30 0.09
CA GLY A 96 -6.19 25.36 0.77
C GLY A 96 -7.69 25.21 0.59
N PRO A 97 -8.51 25.65 1.57
CA PRO A 97 -9.93 25.83 1.29
C PRO A 97 -10.04 26.85 0.15
N LEU A 98 -10.48 26.39 -1.03
CA LEU A 98 -10.69 27.18 -2.26
C LEU A 98 -9.43 27.50 -3.10
N GLY A 99 -8.38 26.67 -3.11
CA GLY A 99 -7.23 26.84 -4.04
C GLY A 99 -6.42 28.13 -3.81
N THR A 100 -6.30 28.55 -2.55
CA THR A 100 -5.75 29.86 -2.19
C THR A 100 -4.22 29.95 -2.26
N ASP A 101 -3.48 28.85 -2.44
CA ASP A 101 -2.00 28.86 -2.56
C ASP A 101 -1.52 28.94 -4.01
N GLY A 102 -2.37 29.43 -4.92
CA GLY A 102 -1.98 29.84 -6.27
C GLY A 102 -2.56 29.00 -7.40
N GLY A 103 -3.49 28.09 -7.12
CA GLY A 103 -4.19 27.32 -8.16
C GLY A 103 -3.28 26.31 -8.86
N VAL A 104 -2.40 25.66 -8.09
CA VAL A 104 -1.49 24.65 -8.62
C VAL A 104 -2.29 23.37 -8.90
N ARG A 105 -2.65 23.23 -10.17
CA ARG A 105 -3.21 22.02 -10.78
C ARG A 105 -2.10 21.02 -11.08
N SER A 106 -2.36 19.75 -10.81
CA SER A 106 -1.36 18.69 -10.98
C SER A 106 -2.01 17.39 -11.43
N ASP A 107 -1.36 16.67 -12.33
CA ASP A 107 -1.78 15.32 -12.73
C ASP A 107 -1.53 14.30 -11.60
N GLU A 108 -0.86 14.72 -10.52
CA GLU A 108 -0.49 13.90 -9.39
C GLU A 108 -0.90 14.53 -8.05
N ILE A 109 -1.44 13.70 -7.16
CA ILE A 109 -1.47 13.98 -5.71
C ILE A 109 -0.24 13.33 -5.10
N VAL A 110 0.60 14.11 -4.42
CA VAL A 110 1.79 13.62 -3.70
C VAL A 110 1.64 13.89 -2.21
N LEU A 111 1.52 12.82 -1.42
CA LEU A 111 1.41 12.85 0.03
C LEU A 111 2.67 12.25 0.66
N ARG A 112 3.37 13.03 1.47
CA ARG A 112 4.56 12.60 2.22
C ARG A 112 4.25 12.54 3.71
N PHE A 113 4.51 11.41 4.35
CA PHE A 113 4.32 11.25 5.79
C PHE A 113 5.63 11.58 6.52
N VAL A 114 5.77 12.85 6.90
CA VAL A 114 6.99 13.40 7.51
C VAL A 114 7.15 13.12 9.01
N GLY A 115 6.20 12.37 9.59
CA GLY A 115 6.19 12.04 11.00
C GLY A 115 5.70 13.19 11.88
N SER A 116 5.05 12.84 12.98
CA SER A 116 4.56 13.82 13.96
C SER A 116 5.11 13.49 15.35
N THR A 117 5.50 14.53 16.07
CA THR A 117 5.65 14.49 17.52
C THR A 117 4.26 14.35 18.12
N SER A 118 3.83 13.12 18.41
CA SER A 118 2.51 12.89 18.98
C SER A 118 2.40 13.42 20.43
N TYR A 119 1.18 13.77 20.80
CA TYR A 119 0.61 14.27 22.07
C TYR A 119 0.95 13.44 23.34
N SER A 120 1.74 12.38 23.21
CA SER A 120 2.19 11.47 24.28
C SER A 120 3.72 11.25 24.32
N GLY A 121 4.52 12.01 23.55
CA GLY A 121 5.98 11.93 23.57
C GLY A 121 6.59 10.74 22.82
N VAL A 122 5.78 9.93 22.13
CA VAL A 122 6.24 8.91 21.18
C VAL A 122 6.15 9.52 19.78
N SER A 123 7.31 9.74 19.15
CA SER A 123 7.38 10.13 17.75
C SER A 123 7.01 8.92 16.90
N THR A 124 5.81 8.94 16.32
CA THR A 124 5.42 8.00 15.28
C THR A 124 5.76 8.65 13.95
N THR A 125 6.92 8.30 13.41
CA THR A 125 7.50 8.94 12.23
C THR A 125 6.85 8.51 10.91
N ALA A 126 5.78 7.71 10.91
CA ALA A 126 5.28 7.16 9.67
C ALA A 126 3.84 6.65 9.76
N PHE A 127 3.21 6.49 8.59
CA PHE A 127 1.88 5.92 8.45
C PHE A 127 1.95 4.41 8.69
N ALA A 128 1.85 4.01 9.95
CA ALA A 128 2.11 2.65 10.44
C ALA A 128 1.01 1.64 10.07
N PRO A 129 1.31 0.32 10.16
CA PRO A 129 0.32 -0.75 10.03
C PRO A 129 -1.00 -0.51 10.78
N GLY A 130 -2.12 -0.71 10.09
CA GLY A 130 -3.47 -0.60 10.64
C GLY A 130 -4.01 0.83 10.75
N LEU A 131 -3.21 1.84 10.41
CA LEU A 131 -3.69 3.22 10.38
C LEU A 131 -4.43 3.51 9.07
N SER A 132 -5.31 4.53 9.13
CA SER A 132 -5.99 5.09 7.95
C SER A 132 -5.82 6.60 7.86
N PHE A 133 -5.83 7.10 6.63
CA PHE A 133 -5.73 8.51 6.28
C PHE A 133 -6.78 8.82 5.22
N GLN A 134 -7.51 9.92 5.36
CA GLN A 134 -8.59 10.27 4.45
C GLN A 134 -8.46 11.72 4.00
N PHE A 135 -8.83 11.98 2.75
CA PHE A 135 -8.97 13.33 2.21
C PHE A 135 -10.02 13.32 1.09
N GLN A 136 -10.34 14.50 0.57
CA GLN A 136 -11.03 14.66 -0.69
C GLN A 136 -10.14 15.39 -1.67
N ALA A 137 -10.30 15.08 -2.95
CA ALA A 137 -9.60 15.76 -4.03
C ALA A 137 -10.62 16.28 -5.03
N ASP A 138 -10.43 17.48 -5.56
CA ASP A 138 -11.19 17.98 -6.71
C ASP A 138 -10.50 17.59 -8.00
N LEU A 139 -11.28 17.20 -9.00
CA LEU A 139 -10.76 16.83 -10.31
C LEU A 139 -11.43 17.68 -11.38
N ASP A 140 -10.62 18.28 -12.24
CA ASP A 140 -11.09 19.21 -13.26
C ASP A 140 -10.51 18.84 -14.64
N PRO A 141 -11.22 19.13 -15.75
CA PRO A 141 -10.64 19.12 -17.08
C PRO A 141 -9.61 20.25 -17.21
N ASP A 142 -8.33 19.88 -17.35
CA ASP A 142 -7.17 20.76 -17.48
C ASP A 142 -7.32 22.18 -16.89
N ALA A 143 -7.53 23.22 -17.72
CA ALA A 143 -7.61 24.62 -17.29
C ALA A 143 -9.04 25.11 -16.95
N ASP A 144 -10.04 24.24 -17.08
CA ASP A 144 -11.44 24.55 -16.86
C ASP A 144 -11.87 24.15 -15.43
N ASN A 145 -12.84 24.86 -14.86
CA ASN A 145 -13.45 24.51 -13.57
C ASN A 145 -14.88 24.04 -13.85
N VAL A 146 -15.04 22.73 -14.02
CA VAL A 146 -16.28 22.10 -14.46
C VAL A 146 -16.46 20.80 -13.73
N VAL A 147 -17.62 20.69 -13.07
CA VAL A 147 -18.10 19.46 -12.46
C VAL A 147 -17.95 18.27 -13.41
N THR A 148 -17.06 17.36 -13.08
CA THR A 148 -16.78 16.16 -13.86
C THR A 148 -16.90 14.94 -12.97
N ASP A 149 -17.51 13.87 -13.47
CA ASP A 149 -17.58 12.63 -12.70
C ASP A 149 -16.17 12.06 -12.52
N TYR A 150 -15.66 12.01 -11.29
CA TYR A 150 -14.32 11.50 -11.00
C TYR A 150 -14.11 10.09 -11.53
N GLN A 151 -15.20 9.31 -11.64
CA GLN A 151 -15.12 7.96 -12.17
C GLN A 151 -14.61 7.96 -13.60
N THR A 152 -15.04 8.94 -14.41
CA THR A 152 -14.62 9.08 -15.81
C THR A 152 -13.18 9.57 -15.98
N ILE A 153 -12.56 10.06 -14.91
CA ILE A 153 -11.18 10.55 -14.90
C ILE A 153 -10.22 9.50 -14.31
N LEU A 154 -10.62 8.88 -13.20
CA LEU A 154 -9.75 7.94 -12.46
C LEU A 154 -9.83 6.51 -12.98
N PHE A 155 -10.90 6.17 -13.70
CA PHE A 155 -11.12 4.85 -14.29
C PHE A 155 -11.37 5.00 -15.79
N ASP A 156 -10.97 3.99 -16.56
CA ASP A 156 -11.42 3.77 -17.92
C ASP A 156 -12.86 3.24 -17.89
N VAL A 157 -13.80 4.15 -17.59
CA VAL A 157 -15.21 3.84 -17.64
C VAL A 157 -15.56 3.51 -19.10
N ASN A 158 -15.77 2.22 -19.37
CA ASN A 158 -16.13 1.61 -20.66
C ASN A 158 -14.97 1.01 -21.49
N GLY A 159 -13.75 0.91 -20.97
CA GLY A 159 -12.70 0.06 -21.54
C GLY A 159 -12.12 0.56 -22.87
N ALA A 160 -12.11 1.88 -23.09
CA ALA A 160 -11.58 2.49 -24.31
C ALA A 160 -10.05 2.45 -24.35
N ASN A 161 -9.38 2.64 -23.21
CA ASN A 161 -7.93 2.64 -23.04
C ASN A 161 -7.51 2.56 -21.55
N SER A 162 -7.17 1.35 -21.08
CA SER A 162 -6.73 1.14 -19.69
C SER A 162 -5.41 1.84 -19.33
N ALA A 163 -4.72 2.46 -20.29
CA ALA A 163 -3.56 3.31 -20.01
C ALA A 163 -3.96 4.64 -19.34
N ASP A 164 -5.24 5.00 -19.40
CA ASP A 164 -5.78 6.24 -18.84
C ASP A 164 -6.21 6.05 -17.36
N ASN A 165 -6.18 4.82 -16.85
CA ASN A 165 -6.47 4.52 -15.44
C ASN A 165 -5.47 5.22 -14.52
N ALA A 166 -5.99 5.76 -13.42
CA ALA A 166 -5.14 6.34 -12.40
C ALA A 166 -4.20 5.28 -11.81
N LEU A 167 -2.99 5.71 -11.48
CA LEU A 167 -1.95 4.87 -10.88
C LEU A 167 -1.69 5.29 -9.44
N LEU A 168 -1.89 4.36 -8.52
CA LEU A 168 -1.45 4.49 -7.15
C LEU A 168 -0.02 3.95 -7.01
N THR A 169 0.87 4.75 -6.46
CA THR A 169 2.21 4.35 -6.02
C THR A 169 2.33 4.53 -4.51
N VAL A 170 2.79 3.51 -3.81
CA VAL A 170 2.97 3.51 -2.35
C VAL A 170 4.39 3.12 -2.01
N SER A 171 5.10 4.01 -1.32
CA SER A 171 6.47 3.79 -0.87
C SER A 171 6.50 3.47 0.63
N PHE A 172 7.32 2.49 0.99
CA PHE A 172 7.47 2.02 2.37
C PHE A 172 8.86 2.36 2.91
N ALA A 173 8.97 2.53 4.23
CA ALA A 173 10.23 2.88 4.90
C ALA A 173 11.36 1.84 4.71
N GLY A 174 11.01 0.61 4.33
CA GLY A 174 11.97 -0.45 3.99
C GLY A 174 12.59 -0.31 2.60
N GLY A 175 12.15 0.65 1.80
CA GLY A 175 12.54 0.85 0.40
C GLY A 175 11.66 0.09 -0.60
N ASP A 176 10.70 -0.70 -0.14
CA ASP A 176 9.71 -1.34 -1.00
C ASP A 176 8.80 -0.29 -1.62
N VAL A 177 8.55 -0.42 -2.92
CA VAL A 177 7.63 0.44 -3.67
C VAL A 177 6.63 -0.47 -4.36
N HIS A 178 5.35 -0.16 -4.16
CA HIS A 178 4.25 -0.87 -4.78
C HIS A 178 3.48 0.04 -5.71
N HIS A 179 3.00 -0.53 -6.81
CA HIS A 179 2.23 0.17 -7.82
C HIS A 179 0.92 -0.56 -8.08
N GLY A 180 -0.10 0.22 -8.40
CA GLY A 180 -1.45 -0.28 -8.61
C GLY A 180 -2.23 0.61 -9.54
N LEU A 181 -2.53 0.11 -10.74
CA LEU A 181 -3.53 0.75 -11.57
C LEU A 181 -4.89 0.58 -10.90
N MET A 182 -5.66 1.66 -10.81
CA MET A 182 -7.06 1.56 -10.43
C MET A 182 -7.73 0.60 -11.42
N PRO A 183 -8.37 -0.47 -10.94
CA PRO A 183 -9.03 -1.41 -11.84
C PRO A 183 -10.30 -0.77 -12.39
N ASP A 184 -10.72 -1.24 -13.55
CA ASP A 184 -12.06 -0.93 -14.04
C ASP A 184 -13.04 -1.65 -13.12
N PHE A 185 -13.69 -0.90 -12.25
CA PHE A 185 -14.72 -1.47 -11.40
C PHE A 185 -16.02 -1.55 -12.19
N PRO A 186 -16.79 -2.65 -12.11
CA PRO A 186 -18.17 -2.60 -12.54
C PRO A 186 -18.88 -1.53 -11.70
N ALA A 187 -19.76 -0.74 -12.35
CA ALA A 187 -20.52 0.30 -11.68
C ALA A 187 -21.11 -0.22 -10.36
N ASN A 188 -20.65 0.34 -9.24
CA ASN A 188 -21.10 -0.06 -7.92
C ASN A 188 -22.25 0.88 -7.52
N PRO A 189 -23.47 0.39 -7.22
CA PRO A 189 -24.58 1.25 -6.82
C PRO A 189 -24.33 2.01 -5.50
N ALA A 190 -23.32 1.62 -4.72
CA ALA A 190 -22.88 2.35 -3.54
C ALA A 190 -21.75 3.37 -3.83
N ASN A 191 -21.22 3.41 -5.06
CA ASN A 191 -20.04 4.19 -5.45
C ASN A 191 -18.89 4.01 -4.45
N VAL A 192 -18.55 2.77 -4.10
CA VAL A 192 -17.39 2.45 -3.24
C VAL A 192 -16.49 1.49 -3.99
N TYR A 193 -15.22 1.88 -4.13
CA TYR A 193 -14.23 1.16 -4.92
C TYR A 193 -13.00 0.90 -4.07
N SER A 194 -12.51 -0.34 -4.04
CA SER A 194 -11.37 -0.72 -3.18
C SER A 194 -10.30 -1.41 -3.99
N PHE A 195 -9.07 -0.91 -3.88
CA PHE A 195 -7.88 -1.43 -4.51
C PHE A 195 -6.87 -1.84 -3.43
N SER A 196 -6.33 -3.06 -3.51
CA SER A 196 -5.33 -3.55 -2.56
C SER A 196 -4.07 -4.01 -3.27
N VAL A 197 -2.91 -3.58 -2.78
CA VAL A 197 -1.61 -4.19 -3.14
C VAL A 197 -1.31 -5.31 -2.14
N PRO A 198 -1.32 -6.59 -2.55
CA PRO A 198 -1.08 -7.70 -1.64
C PRO A 198 0.40 -7.79 -1.23
N GLU A 199 0.65 -8.31 -0.03
CA GLU A 199 2.02 -8.66 0.40
C GLU A 199 2.64 -9.65 -0.60
N PRO A 200 3.90 -9.42 -1.05
CA PRO A 200 4.57 -10.40 -1.90
C PRO A 200 4.69 -11.71 -1.14
N CYS A 201 4.00 -12.74 -1.62
CA CYS A 201 4.06 -14.07 -1.02
C CYS A 201 5.51 -14.56 -1.06
N THR A 202 6.19 -14.61 0.07
CA THR A 202 7.51 -15.23 0.14
C THR A 202 7.32 -16.73 -0.09
N LEU A 203 7.67 -17.18 -1.30
CA LEU A 203 7.71 -18.60 -1.62
C LEU A 203 8.75 -19.22 -0.67
N SER A 204 8.28 -19.90 0.37
CA SER A 204 9.15 -20.69 1.24
C SER A 204 9.72 -21.81 0.39
N LEU A 205 10.94 -21.62 -0.12
CA LEU A 205 11.67 -22.64 -0.86
C LEU A 205 11.99 -23.77 0.13
N ILE A 206 11.12 -24.77 0.21
CA ILE A 206 11.39 -25.99 0.99
C ILE A 206 12.53 -26.72 0.27
N LEU A 207 13.76 -26.40 0.65
CA LEU A 207 14.94 -27.17 0.30
C LEU A 207 14.83 -28.53 1.01
N VAL A 208 14.23 -29.50 0.32
CA VAL A 208 14.30 -30.91 0.74
C VAL A 208 15.75 -31.35 0.55
N SER A 209 16.58 -31.17 1.57
CA SER A 209 17.91 -31.75 1.63
C SER A 209 17.77 -33.26 1.82
N GLY A 210 17.64 -33.98 0.71
CA GLY A 210 17.73 -35.43 0.67
C GLY A 210 19.15 -35.88 1.04
N ALA A 211 19.33 -36.37 2.26
CA ALA A 211 20.57 -37.01 2.69
C ALA A 211 20.78 -38.31 1.90
N VAL A 212 21.67 -38.30 0.91
CA VAL A 212 22.13 -39.51 0.22
C VAL A 212 23.09 -40.25 1.16
N ALA A 213 22.57 -41.24 1.89
CA ALA A 213 23.40 -42.18 2.64
C ALA A 213 24.03 -43.20 1.68
N VAL A 214 25.29 -42.98 1.28
CA VAL A 214 26.08 -43.97 0.52
C VAL A 214 26.50 -45.10 1.48
N MET A 215 25.78 -46.22 1.43
CA MET A 215 26.09 -47.43 2.19
C MET A 215 27.22 -48.21 1.49
N ARG A 216 28.46 -48.08 2.00
CA ARG A 216 29.65 -48.78 1.48
C ARG A 216 29.64 -50.25 1.91
N ARG A 217 29.16 -51.15 1.04
CA ARG A 217 29.19 -52.61 1.27
C ARG A 217 30.61 -53.16 1.06
N ARG A 218 31.34 -53.45 2.15
CA ARG A 218 32.58 -54.25 2.11
C ARG A 218 32.20 -55.72 1.89
N ARG A 219 32.56 -56.29 0.73
CA ARG A 219 32.60 -57.76 0.56
C ARG A 219 33.95 -58.28 1.06
N ARG A 220 33.90 -59.39 1.80
CA ARG A 220 35.02 -60.30 2.04
C ARG A 220 35.07 -61.30 0.90
#